data_AF-A0A0Q3V8Q6-F1
#
_entry.id   AF-A0A0Q3V8Q6-F1
#
_cell.length_a   1.000
_cell.length_b   1.000
_cell.length_c   1.000
_cell.angle_alpha   90.00
_cell.angle_beta   90.00
_cell.angle_gamma   90.00
#
_symmetry.space_group_name_H-M   'P 1'
#
loop_
_entity.id
_entity.type
_entity.pdbx_description
1 polymer ?
#
loop_
_entity_poly.entity_id
_entity_poly.type
_entity_poly.pdbx_seq_one_letter_code
_entity_poly.pdbx_strand_id
1 'polypeptide(L)'
;EGSYVLPKRDDRKGNLEDILLVHKLGERMRTMKEDFIMLCLEQFCKHCHQPIVSGRSWVCTSCKNFHLCDRCHAEEQNTAQKDRHPATTKQKHAFQRIEVEPLPETDDGDPTMESKYFDSRIDFLKHCQDNQFQFDTIRRAKHSTMMILYYLHNSTCSACHCAVDQCLVWRCLECLGCTFCDPCYKQNGESLHIHELRQIDASKTMQMNAIQDYVEGLVHASRCFDPCNCTLQVCLTLKKLFFHGVRCDIRARNWGGCNKCVFMWKLLLWHSKHCNDANCMVPRCRDIKAYMTEKIKLGGPVL
;
A
#
# COMPACT_ATOMS: atom_id res chain seq x y z
N GLU A 1 -25.91 -20.17 -13.15
CA GLU A 1 -25.21 -20.82 -12.03
C GLU A 1 -23.75 -20.43 -12.15
N GLY A 2 -23.27 -19.55 -11.27
CA GLY A 2 -21.88 -19.06 -11.30
C GLY A 2 -21.05 -19.85 -10.29
N SER A 3 -19.91 -20.34 -10.76
CA SER A 3 -18.93 -21.08 -9.97
C SER A 3 -18.27 -20.14 -8.97
N TYR A 4 -18.39 -20.43 -7.68
CA TYR A 4 -17.65 -19.72 -6.64
C TYR A 4 -16.25 -20.32 -6.52
N VAL A 5 -15.21 -19.48 -6.57
CA VAL A 5 -13.85 -19.86 -6.16
C VAL A 5 -13.87 -19.96 -4.64
N LEU A 6 -13.83 -21.20 -4.12
CA LEU A 6 -13.73 -21.51 -2.70
C LEU A 6 -12.26 -21.86 -2.37
N PRO A 7 -11.70 -21.39 -1.23
CA PRO A 7 -10.42 -21.87 -0.76
C PRO A 7 -10.59 -23.26 -0.09
N LYS A 8 -9.61 -24.14 -0.36
CA LYS A 8 -9.40 -25.51 0.14
C LYS A 8 -10.50 -26.54 -0.16
N ARG A 9 -10.24 -27.39 -1.17
CA ARG A 9 -10.75 -28.77 -1.18
C ARG A 9 -9.68 -29.66 -0.57
N ASP A 10 -9.68 -29.75 0.75
CA ASP A 10 -9.05 -30.88 1.43
C ASP A 10 -9.67 -32.16 0.84
N ASP A 11 -8.85 -33.17 0.56
CA ASP A 11 -9.16 -34.39 -0.22
C ASP A 11 -10.07 -35.36 0.57
N ARG A 12 -11.15 -34.82 1.13
CA ARG A 12 -12.20 -35.53 1.83
C ARG A 12 -13.37 -35.63 0.88
N LYS A 13 -13.53 -36.83 0.32
CA LYS A 13 -14.79 -37.41 -0.17
C LYS A 13 -16.00 -36.59 0.34
N GLY A 14 -16.54 -35.73 -0.52
CA GLY A 14 -17.35 -34.57 -0.13
C GLY A 14 -18.34 -34.86 0.99
N ASN A 15 -18.06 -34.31 2.18
CA ASN A 15 -18.97 -34.40 3.31
C ASN A 15 -20.26 -33.66 2.94
N LEU A 16 -21.41 -34.33 3.09
CA LEU A 16 -22.72 -33.75 2.78
C LEU A 16 -22.95 -32.45 3.56
N GLU A 17 -22.39 -32.35 4.76
CA GLU A 17 -22.42 -31.16 5.60
C GLU A 17 -21.67 -29.98 4.97
N ASP A 18 -20.52 -30.21 4.34
CA ASP A 18 -19.73 -29.17 3.67
C ASP A 18 -20.47 -28.65 2.42
N ILE A 19 -21.12 -29.54 1.68
CA ILE A 19 -21.95 -29.18 0.53
C ILE A 19 -23.14 -28.32 0.97
N LEU A 20 -23.81 -28.70 2.06
CA LEU A 20 -24.90 -27.94 2.66
C LEU A 20 -24.45 -26.58 3.19
N LEU A 21 -23.27 -26.53 3.81
CA LEU A 21 -22.67 -25.28 4.32
C LEU A 21 -22.39 -24.31 3.17
N VAL A 22 -21.74 -24.77 2.10
CA VAL A 22 -21.46 -23.96 0.90
C VAL A 22 -22.75 -23.49 0.24
N HIS A 23 -23.77 -24.35 0.14
CA HIS A 23 -25.06 -23.95 -0.41
C HIS A 23 -25.74 -22.85 0.43
N LYS A 24 -25.76 -23.03 1.76
CA LYS A 24 -26.36 -22.07 2.70
C LYS A 24 -25.59 -20.75 2.73
N LEU A 25 -24.26 -20.81 2.60
CA LEU A 25 -23.41 -19.64 2.42
C LEU A 25 -23.75 -18.92 1.11
N GLY A 26 -23.90 -19.64 0.00
CA GLY A 26 -24.28 -19.08 -1.31
C GLY A 26 -25.66 -18.42 -1.32
N GLU A 27 -26.64 -18.93 -0.56
CA GLU A 27 -27.94 -18.26 -0.35
C GLU A 27 -27.79 -16.94 0.41
N ARG A 28 -26.96 -16.90 1.47
CA ARG A 28 -26.68 -15.66 2.20
C ARG A 28 -25.92 -14.65 1.34
N MET A 29 -24.86 -15.08 0.65
CA MET A 29 -24.07 -14.21 -0.22
C MET A 29 -24.91 -13.59 -1.35
N ARG A 30 -25.94 -14.32 -1.84
CA ARG A 30 -26.89 -13.80 -2.84
C ARG A 30 -27.66 -12.57 -2.38
N THR A 31 -27.86 -12.38 -1.08
CA THR A 31 -28.55 -11.21 -0.52
C THR A 31 -27.63 -10.00 -0.33
N MET A 32 -26.30 -10.19 -0.39
CA MET A 32 -25.27 -9.18 -0.12
C MET A 32 -24.35 -8.98 -1.34
N LYS A 33 -24.86 -9.13 -2.56
CA LYS A 33 -24.04 -9.12 -3.80
C LYS A 33 -23.18 -7.86 -3.95
N GLU A 34 -23.70 -6.71 -3.52
CA GLU A 34 -23.01 -5.41 -3.60
C GLU A 34 -21.83 -5.29 -2.61
N ASP A 35 -21.81 -6.15 -1.58
CA ASP A 35 -20.77 -6.20 -0.56
C ASP A 35 -19.55 -7.05 -0.97
N PHE A 36 -19.62 -7.71 -2.13
CA PHE A 36 -18.50 -8.47 -2.69
C PHE A 36 -17.92 -7.78 -3.92
N ILE A 37 -16.59 -7.71 -4.01
CA ILE A 37 -15.89 -7.40 -5.26
C ILE A 37 -15.73 -8.72 -5.99
N MET A 38 -16.59 -8.99 -6.98
CA MET A 38 -16.47 -10.19 -7.80
C MET A 38 -15.61 -9.93 -9.03
N LEU A 39 -14.46 -10.60 -9.10
CA LEU A 39 -13.66 -10.71 -10.31
C LEU A 39 -14.10 -11.98 -11.04
N CYS A 40 -14.79 -11.82 -12.16
CA CYS A 40 -15.11 -12.95 -13.03
C CYS A 40 -13.85 -13.32 -13.80
N LEU A 41 -13.20 -14.41 -13.38
CA LEU A 41 -12.00 -14.94 -14.02
C LEU A 41 -12.36 -15.87 -15.19
N GLU A 42 -13.64 -16.22 -15.33
CA GLU A 42 -14.12 -17.05 -16.43
C GLU A 42 -14.14 -16.31 -17.77
N GLN A 43 -13.79 -17.05 -18.83
CA GLN A 43 -13.93 -16.57 -20.20
C GLN A 43 -15.42 -16.53 -20.59
N PHE A 44 -15.82 -15.51 -21.37
CA PHE A 44 -17.19 -15.38 -21.87
C PHE A 44 -17.30 -15.79 -23.34
N CYS A 45 -18.37 -16.50 -23.66
CA CYS A 45 -18.69 -16.83 -25.05
C CYS A 45 -19.10 -15.57 -25.82
N LYS A 46 -18.49 -15.32 -26.98
CA LYS A 46 -18.78 -14.13 -27.81
C LYS A 46 -20.14 -14.15 -28.53
N HIS A 47 -20.78 -15.31 -28.67
CA HIS A 47 -22.13 -15.38 -29.26
C HIS A 47 -23.23 -15.25 -28.20
N CYS A 48 -23.23 -16.11 -27.18
CA CYS A 48 -24.31 -16.12 -26.18
C CYS A 48 -24.07 -15.19 -24.99
N HIS A 49 -22.87 -14.60 -24.87
CA HIS A 49 -22.47 -13.72 -23.76
C HIS A 49 -22.57 -14.38 -22.37
N GLN A 50 -22.63 -15.71 -22.31
CA GLN A 50 -22.62 -16.47 -21.07
C GLN A 50 -21.18 -16.88 -20.68
N PRO A 51 -20.88 -16.98 -19.36
CA PRO A 51 -19.60 -17.49 -18.89
C PRO A 51 -19.43 -18.96 -19.26
N ILE A 52 -18.22 -19.32 -19.70
CA ILE A 52 -17.87 -20.68 -20.12
C ILE A 52 -17.41 -21.47 -18.88
N VAL A 53 -18.35 -22.00 -18.11
CA VAL A 53 -18.11 -22.74 -16.86
C VAL A 53 -17.61 -24.17 -17.06
N SER A 54 -17.69 -24.72 -18.26
CA SER A 54 -17.36 -26.13 -18.54
C SER A 54 -15.87 -26.47 -18.54
N GLY A 55 -14.99 -25.47 -18.35
CA GLY A 55 -13.53 -25.59 -18.50
C GLY A 55 -13.06 -25.79 -19.95
N ARG A 56 -13.98 -26.02 -20.88
CA ARG A 56 -13.72 -26.21 -22.32
C ARG A 56 -14.21 -25.00 -23.11
N SER A 57 -13.33 -24.42 -23.92
CA SER A 57 -13.68 -23.32 -24.82
C SER A 57 -13.04 -23.49 -26.19
N TRP A 58 -13.64 -22.87 -27.20
CA TRP A 58 -13.10 -22.80 -28.56
C TRP A 58 -12.55 -21.42 -28.82
N VAL A 59 -11.25 -21.32 -29.09
CA VAL A 59 -10.56 -20.05 -29.29
C VAL A 59 -10.25 -19.85 -30.76
N CYS A 60 -10.57 -18.67 -31.26
CA CYS A 60 -10.18 -18.28 -32.60
C CYS A 60 -8.66 -18.11 -32.69
N THR A 61 -8.04 -18.78 -33.65
CA THR A 61 -6.58 -18.70 -33.89
C THR A 61 -6.13 -17.37 -34.50
N SER A 62 -7.07 -16.58 -35.04
CA SER A 62 -6.79 -15.33 -35.75
C SER A 62 -7.21 -14.08 -34.96
N CYS A 63 -8.20 -14.18 -34.07
CA CYS A 63 -8.72 -13.07 -33.30
C CYS A 63 -8.28 -13.12 -31.83
N LYS A 64 -7.83 -11.99 -31.29
CA LYS A 64 -7.51 -11.90 -29.86
C LYS A 64 -8.79 -12.01 -29.01
N ASN A 65 -8.73 -12.83 -27.96
CA ASN A 65 -9.78 -12.98 -26.93
C ASN A 65 -11.17 -13.32 -27.49
N PHE A 66 -11.23 -14.13 -28.55
CA PHE A 66 -12.48 -14.62 -29.12
C PHE A 66 -12.69 -16.08 -28.71
N HIS A 67 -13.60 -16.29 -27.76
CA HIS A 67 -13.91 -17.59 -27.17
C HIS A 67 -15.37 -17.95 -27.46
N LEU A 68 -15.62 -19.20 -27.83
CA LEU A 68 -16.96 -19.78 -27.96
C LEU A 68 -17.12 -20.96 -27.00
N CYS A 69 -18.33 -21.13 -26.46
CA CYS A 69 -18.69 -22.38 -25.79
C CYS A 69 -18.95 -23.48 -26.83
N ASP A 70 -18.96 -24.75 -26.39
CA ASP A 70 -19.20 -25.91 -27.27
C ASP A 70 -20.48 -25.77 -28.10
N ARG A 71 -21.56 -25.31 -27.49
CA ARG A 71 -22.84 -25.08 -28.18
C ARG A 71 -22.72 -24.04 -29.29
N CYS A 72 -22.17 -22.87 -28.98
CA CYS A 72 -22.06 -21.79 -29.97
C CYS A 72 -21.04 -22.14 -31.06
N HIS A 73 -19.99 -22.90 -30.77
CA HIS A 73 -19.08 -23.40 -31.79
C HIS A 73 -19.75 -24.42 -32.71
N ALA A 74 -20.61 -25.31 -32.19
CA ALA A 74 -21.39 -26.23 -33.02
C ALA A 74 -22.39 -25.48 -33.93
N GLU A 75 -23.06 -24.45 -33.40
CA GLU A 75 -23.93 -23.57 -34.20
C GLU A 75 -23.13 -22.83 -35.30
N GLU A 76 -21.95 -22.33 -34.95
CA GLU A 76 -21.02 -21.64 -35.87
C GLU A 76 -20.56 -22.56 -37.03
N GLN A 77 -20.27 -23.84 -36.75
CA GLN A 77 -19.88 -24.80 -37.78
C GLN A 77 -21.02 -25.16 -38.75
N ASN A 78 -22.27 -25.07 -38.30
CA ASN A 78 -23.45 -25.37 -39.11
C ASN A 78 -24.02 -24.14 -39.85
N THR A 79 -23.54 -22.95 -39.52
CA THR A 79 -24.00 -21.69 -40.10
C THR A 79 -23.44 -21.48 -41.52
N ALA A 80 -24.14 -20.73 -42.38
CA ALA A 80 -23.66 -20.41 -43.72
C ALA A 80 -22.36 -19.61 -43.67
N GLN A 81 -21.44 -19.85 -44.61
CA GLN A 81 -20.09 -19.26 -44.59
C GLN A 81 -20.05 -17.73 -44.48
N LYS A 82 -21.09 -17.04 -44.96
CA LYS A 82 -21.24 -15.57 -44.88
C LYS A 82 -21.58 -15.05 -43.48
N ASP A 83 -22.19 -15.87 -42.64
CA ASP A 83 -22.66 -15.49 -41.30
C ASP A 83 -21.71 -16.03 -40.22
N ARG A 84 -20.66 -16.77 -40.62
CA ARG A 84 -19.59 -17.23 -39.73
C ARG A 84 -18.65 -16.08 -39.38
N HIS A 85 -18.17 -16.10 -38.14
CA HIS A 85 -17.02 -15.36 -37.69
C HIS A 85 -15.79 -15.64 -38.59
N PRO A 86 -15.17 -14.59 -39.14
CA PRO A 86 -15.53 -13.17 -39.07
C PRO A 86 -16.59 -12.78 -40.15
N ALA A 87 -17.79 -12.37 -39.72
CA ALA A 87 -18.90 -12.08 -40.64
C ALA A 87 -18.62 -10.95 -41.66
N THR A 88 -17.61 -10.13 -41.39
CA THR A 88 -17.22 -8.96 -42.20
C THR A 88 -16.14 -9.26 -43.25
N THR A 89 -15.52 -10.43 -43.21
CA THR A 89 -14.38 -10.77 -44.09
C THR A 89 -14.56 -12.17 -44.68
N LYS A 90 -14.27 -12.34 -45.97
CA LYS A 90 -14.32 -13.65 -46.65
C LYS A 90 -13.25 -14.65 -46.17
N GLN A 91 -12.49 -14.32 -45.12
CA GLN A 91 -11.48 -15.19 -44.53
C GLN A 91 -12.15 -16.17 -43.56
N LYS A 92 -11.79 -17.45 -43.64
CA LYS A 92 -12.22 -18.44 -42.65
C LYS A 92 -11.25 -18.41 -41.48
N HIS A 93 -11.76 -18.17 -40.27
CA HIS A 93 -10.97 -18.35 -39.07
C HIS A 93 -11.11 -19.77 -38.55
N ALA A 94 -9.99 -20.37 -38.14
CA ALA A 94 -9.99 -21.68 -37.50
C ALA A 94 -10.15 -21.52 -35.98
N PHE A 95 -10.86 -22.46 -35.37
CA PHE A 95 -11.01 -22.56 -33.93
C PHE A 95 -10.18 -23.72 -33.38
N GLN A 96 -9.51 -23.48 -32.26
CA GLN A 96 -8.80 -24.51 -31.50
C GLN A 96 -9.54 -24.74 -30.18
N ARG A 97 -9.76 -26.01 -29.83
CA ARG A 97 -10.30 -26.36 -28.51
C ARG A 97 -9.21 -26.18 -27.46
N ILE A 98 -9.52 -25.43 -26.41
CA ILE A 98 -8.67 -25.23 -25.25
C ILE A 98 -9.42 -25.76 -24.03
N GLU A 99 -8.78 -26.67 -23.33
CA GLU A 99 -9.15 -27.10 -21.98
C GLU A 99 -8.31 -26.26 -21.02
N VAL A 100 -8.98 -25.45 -20.20
CA VAL A 100 -8.33 -24.71 -19.14
C VAL A 100 -7.97 -25.72 -18.07
N GLU A 101 -6.69 -26.01 -17.91
CA GLU A 101 -6.25 -26.80 -16.77
C GLU A 101 -6.66 -26.07 -15.49
N PRO A 102 -7.17 -26.80 -14.48
CA PRO A 102 -7.41 -26.24 -13.18
C PRO A 102 -6.13 -25.52 -12.74
N LEU A 103 -6.28 -24.26 -12.29
CA LEU A 103 -5.15 -23.59 -11.66
C LEU A 103 -4.67 -24.47 -10.50
N PRO A 104 -3.35 -24.64 -10.33
CA PRO A 104 -2.83 -25.36 -9.17
C PRO A 104 -3.40 -24.73 -7.91
N GLU A 105 -3.65 -25.55 -6.90
CA GLU A 105 -4.09 -25.03 -5.62
C GLU A 105 -3.06 -24.01 -5.13
N THR A 106 -3.50 -22.77 -4.95
CA THR A 106 -2.70 -21.74 -4.30
C THR A 106 -2.77 -22.01 -2.81
N ASP A 107 -1.87 -22.86 -2.31
CA ASP A 107 -1.56 -22.89 -0.89
C ASP A 107 -0.60 -21.74 -0.61
N ASP A 108 -1.12 -20.71 0.05
CA ASP A 108 -0.28 -19.70 0.65
C ASP A 108 0.38 -20.35 1.87
N GLY A 109 1.65 -20.75 1.72
CA GLY A 109 2.42 -21.39 2.78
C GLY A 109 2.76 -20.42 3.92
N ASP A 110 2.49 -19.13 3.74
CA ASP A 110 2.67 -18.13 4.78
C ASP A 110 1.56 -18.25 5.84
N PRO A 111 1.90 -18.12 7.13
CA PRO A 111 0.91 -18.16 8.19
C PRO A 111 -0.08 -17.00 8.04
N THR A 112 -1.36 -17.25 8.34
CA THR A 112 -2.40 -16.22 8.36
C THR A 112 -1.96 -15.07 9.28
N MET A 113 -1.77 -13.89 8.71
CA MET A 113 -1.36 -12.69 9.43
C MET A 113 -2.59 -11.85 9.77
N GLU A 114 -2.90 -11.73 11.05
CA GLU A 114 -3.97 -10.84 11.52
C GLU A 114 -3.61 -9.38 11.26
N SER A 115 -4.54 -8.62 10.70
CA SER A 115 -4.33 -7.21 10.39
C SER A 115 -5.59 -6.39 10.59
N LYS A 116 -5.52 -5.45 11.54
CA LYS A 116 -6.57 -4.46 11.84
C LYS A 116 -7.10 -3.66 10.64
N TYR A 117 -6.43 -3.71 9.50
CA TYR A 117 -6.83 -3.03 8.28
C TYR A 117 -7.33 -3.97 7.18
N PHE A 118 -6.95 -5.26 7.20
CA PHE A 118 -7.24 -6.20 6.11
C PHE A 118 -8.15 -7.36 6.51
N ASP A 119 -8.45 -7.51 7.80
CA ASP A 119 -9.32 -8.58 8.28
C ASP A 119 -10.76 -8.47 7.75
N SER A 120 -11.24 -7.24 7.49
CA SER A 120 -12.55 -7.02 6.88
C SER A 120 -12.56 -5.92 5.82
N ARG A 121 -13.50 -6.03 4.87
CA ARG A 121 -13.76 -4.98 3.88
C ARG A 121 -14.06 -3.64 4.54
N ILE A 122 -14.80 -3.65 5.66
CA ILE A 122 -15.22 -2.44 6.36
C ILE A 122 -14.00 -1.73 6.94
N ASP A 123 -13.09 -2.48 7.56
CA ASP A 123 -11.86 -1.93 8.16
C ASP A 123 -10.92 -1.37 7.09
N PHE A 124 -10.78 -2.08 5.97
CA PHE A 124 -9.97 -1.61 4.85
C PHE A 124 -10.53 -0.33 4.23
N LEU A 125 -11.85 -0.27 4.01
CA LEU A 125 -12.51 0.91 3.45
C LEU A 125 -12.41 2.09 4.40
N LYS A 126 -12.63 1.87 5.70
CA LYS A 126 -12.46 2.90 6.73
C LYS A 126 -11.02 3.42 6.74
N HIS A 127 -10.02 2.53 6.71
CA HIS A 127 -8.62 2.91 6.63
C HIS A 127 -8.33 3.77 5.39
N CYS A 128 -8.87 3.40 4.23
CA CYS A 128 -8.73 4.18 3.00
C CYS A 128 -9.42 5.55 3.09
N GLN A 129 -10.61 5.62 3.70
CA GLN A 129 -11.36 6.87 3.90
C GLN A 129 -10.62 7.82 4.84
N ASP A 130 -10.19 7.31 6.00
CA ASP A 130 -9.48 8.08 7.03
C ASP A 130 -8.16 8.65 6.49
N ASN A 131 -7.50 7.94 5.56
CA ASN A 131 -6.21 8.33 4.98
C ASN A 131 -6.31 8.90 3.55
N GLN A 132 -7.52 9.11 3.03
CA GLN A 132 -7.77 9.65 1.68
C GLN A 132 -7.06 8.84 0.57
N PHE A 133 -7.00 7.52 0.72
CA PHE A 133 -6.46 6.65 -0.31
C PHE A 133 -7.44 6.51 -1.47
N GLN A 134 -6.92 6.72 -2.67
CA GLN A 134 -7.68 6.72 -3.89
C GLN A 134 -7.07 5.75 -4.90
N PHE A 135 -7.94 5.08 -5.66
CA PHE A 135 -7.58 4.05 -6.64
C PHE A 135 -8.19 4.31 -8.03
N ASP A 136 -8.73 5.51 -8.25
CA ASP A 136 -9.37 5.96 -9.50
C ASP A 136 -8.38 6.17 -10.65
N THR A 137 -7.09 6.40 -10.35
CA THR A 137 -6.03 6.53 -11.36
C THR A 137 -4.82 5.69 -10.98
N ILE A 138 -4.05 5.23 -11.96
CA ILE A 138 -2.81 4.44 -11.73
C ILE A 138 -1.83 5.18 -10.81
N ARG A 139 -1.70 6.51 -10.96
CA ARG A 139 -0.81 7.32 -10.12
C ARG A 139 -1.25 7.28 -8.66
N ARG A 140 -2.55 7.48 -8.39
CA ARG A 140 -3.11 7.47 -7.04
C ARG A 140 -3.06 6.06 -6.45
N ALA A 141 -3.39 5.05 -7.23
CA ALA A 141 -3.28 3.65 -6.82
C ALA A 141 -1.84 3.30 -6.40
N LYS A 142 -0.81 3.63 -7.19
CA LYS A 142 0.59 3.40 -6.81
C LYS A 142 0.97 4.05 -5.49
N HIS A 143 0.55 5.31 -5.28
CA HIS A 143 0.82 6.02 -4.03
C HIS A 143 0.08 5.39 -2.84
N SER A 144 -1.23 5.15 -2.99
CA SER A 144 -2.07 4.53 -1.97
C SER A 144 -1.54 3.15 -1.58
N THR A 145 -1.20 2.30 -2.54
CA THR A 145 -0.60 0.98 -2.30
C THR A 145 0.74 1.10 -1.57
N MET A 146 1.61 2.02 -1.97
CA MET A 146 2.90 2.24 -1.30
C MET A 146 2.71 2.69 0.15
N MET A 147 1.76 3.58 0.42
CA MET A 147 1.43 4.02 1.79
C MET A 147 0.85 2.88 2.62
N ILE A 148 -0.03 2.08 2.05
CA ILE A 148 -0.62 0.92 2.71
C ILE A 148 0.46 -0.11 3.09
N LEU A 149 1.40 -0.41 2.17
CA LEU A 149 2.56 -1.26 2.46
C LEU A 149 3.41 -0.68 3.60
N TYR A 150 3.64 0.63 3.59
CA TYR A 150 4.34 1.29 4.69
C TYR A 150 3.61 1.11 6.03
N TYR A 151 2.28 1.26 6.09
CA TYR A 151 1.52 1.04 7.32
C TYR A 151 1.60 -0.42 7.79
N LEU A 152 1.55 -1.38 6.86
CA LEU A 152 1.72 -2.80 7.17
C LEU A 152 3.08 -3.05 7.84
N HIS A 153 4.18 -2.67 7.20
CA HIS A 153 5.52 -2.91 7.72
C HIS A 153 5.80 -2.20 9.05
N ASN A 154 5.21 -1.01 9.28
CA ASN A 154 5.40 -0.27 10.53
C ASN A 154 4.44 -0.66 11.66
N SER A 155 3.49 -1.57 11.41
CA SER A 155 2.49 -2.02 12.38
C SER A 155 2.66 -3.46 12.84
N THR A 156 3.69 -4.15 12.35
CA THR A 156 3.99 -5.55 12.70
C THR A 156 5.37 -5.69 13.34
N CYS A 157 5.53 -6.65 14.24
CA CYS A 157 6.83 -7.03 14.77
C CYS A 157 7.64 -7.79 13.71
N SER A 158 8.88 -7.39 13.44
CA SER A 158 9.77 -8.04 12.47
C SER A 158 10.24 -9.43 12.91
N ALA A 159 10.08 -9.80 14.20
CA ALA A 159 10.46 -11.11 14.72
C ALA A 159 9.28 -12.09 14.80
N CYS A 160 8.12 -11.66 15.32
CA CYS A 160 6.97 -12.54 15.51
C CYS A 160 5.82 -12.29 14.54
N HIS A 161 5.92 -11.26 13.69
CA HIS A 161 4.91 -10.84 12.71
C HIS A 161 3.54 -10.45 13.28
N CYS A 162 3.35 -10.53 14.60
CA CYS A 162 2.15 -10.03 15.27
C CYS A 162 2.05 -8.51 15.16
N ALA A 163 0.82 -7.99 15.17
CA ALA A 163 0.55 -6.56 15.30
C ALA A 163 1.21 -6.01 16.55
N VAL A 164 1.97 -4.91 16.41
CA VAL A 164 2.52 -4.17 17.54
C VAL A 164 1.47 -3.20 18.07
N ASP A 165 1.20 -3.29 19.37
CA ASP A 165 0.25 -2.40 20.01
C ASP A 165 0.80 -0.95 20.06
N GLN A 166 -0.08 0.03 19.89
CA GLN A 166 0.28 1.39 19.46
C GLN A 166 1.00 2.24 20.52
N CYS A 167 1.35 1.67 21.66
CA CYS A 167 1.83 2.44 22.81
C CYS A 167 3.35 2.39 22.98
N LEU A 168 4.03 1.25 22.71
CA LEU A 168 5.48 1.11 22.92
C LEU A 168 6.07 0.05 21.96
N VAL A 169 6.93 0.49 21.03
CA VAL A 169 7.60 -0.38 20.04
C VAL A 169 9.10 -0.13 20.04
N TRP A 170 9.89 -1.19 19.93
CA TRP A 170 11.34 -1.11 19.78
C TRP A 170 11.69 -0.97 18.30
N ARG A 171 12.42 0.08 17.91
CA ARG A 171 12.77 0.34 16.51
C ARG A 171 14.26 0.46 16.32
N CYS A 172 14.72 -0.03 15.18
CA CYS A 172 16.04 0.32 14.67
C CYS A 172 15.94 1.67 13.93
N LEU A 173 16.86 2.60 14.19
CA LEU A 173 16.93 3.87 13.47
C LEU A 173 17.71 3.77 12.15
N GLU A 174 18.51 2.72 11.99
CA GLU A 174 19.33 2.49 10.79
C GLU A 174 18.58 1.69 9.71
N CYS A 175 17.85 0.65 10.11
CA CYS A 175 17.04 -0.19 9.23
C CYS A 175 15.58 0.27 9.16
N LEU A 176 15.19 0.74 7.98
CA LEU A 176 13.81 1.11 7.67
C LEU A 176 12.83 -0.05 7.89
N GLY A 177 11.78 0.20 8.67
CA GLY A 177 10.71 -0.78 8.92
C GLY A 177 11.07 -1.92 9.88
N CYS A 178 12.23 -1.87 10.53
CA CYS A 178 12.59 -2.82 11.58
C CYS A 178 11.96 -2.40 12.92
N THR A 179 10.86 -3.05 13.26
CA THR A 179 10.04 -2.79 14.46
C THR A 179 9.86 -4.07 15.26
N PHE A 180 10.05 -4.04 16.57
CA PHE A 180 9.94 -5.20 17.45
C PHE A 180 8.97 -4.92 18.59
N CYS A 181 8.12 -5.89 18.91
CA CYS A 181 7.22 -5.79 20.06
C CYS A 181 8.00 -5.91 21.37
N ASP A 182 7.46 -5.34 22.44
CA ASP A 182 8.06 -5.41 23.77
C ASP A 182 8.29 -6.86 24.27
N PRO A 183 7.38 -7.83 24.04
CA PRO A 183 7.64 -9.24 24.35
C PRO A 183 8.87 -9.82 23.65
N CYS A 184 9.01 -9.59 22.33
CA CYS A 184 10.17 -10.08 21.58
C CYS A 184 11.46 -9.46 22.11
N TYR A 185 11.44 -8.15 22.39
CA TYR A 185 12.61 -7.45 22.93
C TYR A 185 12.98 -7.94 24.33
N LYS A 186 12.00 -8.20 25.21
CA LYS A 186 12.27 -8.79 26.53
C LYS A 186 12.87 -10.20 26.45
N GLN A 187 12.51 -10.97 25.42
CA GLN A 187 12.99 -12.34 25.25
C GLN A 187 14.43 -12.41 24.74
N ASN A 188 14.74 -11.62 23.70
CA ASN A 188 16.00 -11.73 22.95
C ASN A 188 16.88 -10.48 23.06
N GLY A 189 16.37 -9.37 23.58
CA GLY A 189 17.10 -8.12 23.78
C GLY A 189 17.73 -7.57 22.50
N GLU A 190 18.97 -7.11 22.63
CA GLU A 190 19.79 -6.60 21.53
C GLU A 190 20.15 -7.68 20.49
N SER A 191 19.97 -8.97 20.78
CA SER A 191 20.25 -10.04 19.80
C SER A 191 19.20 -10.15 18.69
N LEU A 192 18.06 -9.48 18.82
CA LEU A 192 17.02 -9.43 17.78
C LEU A 192 17.48 -8.75 16.49
N HIS A 193 18.42 -7.81 16.59
CA HIS A 193 18.82 -6.99 15.47
C HIS A 193 20.24 -6.44 15.66
N ILE A 194 21.01 -6.34 14.58
CA ILE A 194 22.42 -5.97 14.62
C ILE A 194 22.70 -4.50 15.00
N HIS A 195 21.68 -3.63 14.96
CA HIS A 195 21.78 -2.21 15.31
C HIS A 195 20.99 -1.91 16.60
N GLU A 196 21.36 -0.83 17.28
CA GLU A 196 20.74 -0.39 18.53
C GLU A 196 19.22 -0.18 18.36
N LEU A 197 18.44 -0.82 19.25
CA LEU A 197 16.99 -0.70 19.28
C LEU A 197 16.57 0.33 20.32
N ARG A 198 15.73 1.30 19.91
CA ARG A 198 15.16 2.31 20.80
C ARG A 198 13.66 2.12 20.97
N GLN A 199 13.19 2.28 22.20
CA GLN A 199 11.76 2.25 22.50
C GLN A 199 11.10 3.57 22.10
N ILE A 200 10.06 3.50 21.27
CA ILE A 200 9.35 4.67 20.75
C ILE A 200 7.83 4.45 20.92
N ASP A 201 7.12 5.50 21.33
CA ASP A 201 5.66 5.54 21.45
C ASP A 201 5.01 5.66 20.06
N ALA A 202 4.29 4.63 19.61
CA ALA A 202 3.74 4.62 18.26
C ALA A 202 2.60 5.63 18.05
N SER A 203 1.93 6.10 19.12
CA SER A 203 0.81 7.06 19.04
C SER A 203 1.25 8.47 18.58
N LYS A 204 2.52 8.84 18.81
CA LYS A 204 3.09 10.14 18.41
C LYS A 204 3.75 10.13 17.03
N THR A 205 3.81 8.97 16.36
CA THR A 205 4.78 8.74 15.27
C THR A 205 4.24 8.78 13.86
N MET A 206 2.96 9.08 13.65
CA MET A 206 2.47 9.33 12.28
C MET A 206 3.01 10.65 11.69
N GLN A 207 3.59 11.55 12.53
CA GLN A 207 4.23 12.80 12.08
C GLN A 207 5.63 13.10 12.65
N MET A 208 6.09 12.47 13.75
CA MET A 208 7.33 12.89 14.45
C MET A 208 8.61 12.15 14.08
N ASN A 209 8.58 10.88 13.62
CA ASN A 209 9.82 10.12 13.41
C ASN A 209 10.62 10.58 12.18
N ALA A 210 9.96 10.98 11.10
CA ALA A 210 10.67 11.58 9.96
C ALA A 210 11.38 12.88 10.36
N ILE A 211 10.75 13.71 11.20
CA ILE A 211 11.27 15.02 11.59
C ILE A 211 12.60 14.89 12.36
N GLN A 212 12.74 13.89 13.22
CA GLN A 212 13.96 13.71 14.03
C GLN A 212 15.18 13.39 13.15
N ASP A 213 15.05 12.44 12.22
CA ASP A 213 16.13 12.10 11.27
C ASP A 213 16.54 13.31 10.41
N TYR A 214 15.56 14.11 9.98
CA TYR A 214 15.83 15.36 9.27
C TYR A 214 16.52 16.39 10.16
N VAL A 215 16.12 16.52 11.42
CA VAL A 215 16.73 17.47 12.37
C VAL A 215 18.18 17.09 12.68
N GLU A 216 18.46 15.82 12.92
CA GLU A 216 19.83 15.33 13.17
C GLU A 216 20.72 15.55 11.94
N GLY A 217 20.15 15.39 10.74
CA GLY A 217 20.80 15.71 9.48
C GLY A 217 21.00 17.21 9.19
N LEU A 218 20.31 18.14 9.88
CA LEU A 218 20.36 19.58 9.56
C LEU A 218 21.77 20.17 9.73
N VAL A 219 22.44 19.85 10.84
CA VAL A 219 23.78 20.38 11.13
C VAL A 219 24.77 19.88 10.09
N HIS A 220 24.69 18.59 9.76
CA HIS A 220 25.51 17.98 8.72
C HIS A 220 25.25 18.63 7.35
N ALA A 221 24.00 18.67 6.89
CA ALA A 221 23.64 19.21 5.58
C ALA A 221 24.01 20.69 5.43
N SER A 222 24.04 21.45 6.53
CA SER A 222 24.46 22.85 6.53
C SER A 222 25.97 23.04 6.39
N ARG A 223 26.77 22.02 6.74
CA ARG A 223 28.24 22.02 6.67
C ARG A 223 28.81 21.21 5.51
N CYS A 224 28.01 20.32 4.90
CA CYS A 224 28.44 19.45 3.81
C CYS A 224 28.53 20.23 2.49
N PHE A 225 29.72 20.31 1.89
CA PHE A 225 29.97 21.00 0.62
C PHE A 225 29.90 20.09 -0.60
N ASP A 226 30.02 18.77 -0.41
CA ASP A 226 29.91 17.76 -1.47
C ASP A 226 28.76 16.77 -1.18
N PRO A 227 27.51 17.17 -1.44
CA PRO A 227 26.35 16.33 -1.20
C PRO A 227 26.22 15.17 -2.20
N CYS A 228 26.96 15.18 -3.31
CA CYS A 228 26.90 14.11 -4.33
C CYS A 228 27.70 12.88 -3.90
N ASN A 229 28.79 13.07 -3.14
CA ASN A 229 29.59 11.99 -2.59
C ASN A 229 29.33 11.73 -1.09
N CYS A 230 28.27 12.33 -0.55
CA CYS A 230 27.90 12.19 0.86
C CYS A 230 27.16 10.87 1.11
N THR A 231 27.63 10.08 2.08
CA THR A 231 27.03 8.78 2.45
C THR A 231 25.65 8.93 3.11
N LEU A 232 25.39 10.07 3.75
CA LEU A 232 24.13 10.35 4.43
C LEU A 232 23.02 10.74 3.43
N GLN A 233 22.09 9.83 3.16
CA GLN A 233 20.97 10.03 2.21
C GLN A 233 20.07 11.24 2.57
N VAL A 234 19.92 11.52 3.86
CA VAL A 234 19.15 12.68 4.37
C VAL A 234 19.79 14.01 3.96
N CYS A 235 21.12 14.06 3.79
CA CYS A 235 21.86 15.26 3.39
C CYS A 235 21.38 15.80 2.03
N LEU A 236 21.31 14.94 1.01
CA LEU A 236 20.87 15.32 -0.33
C LEU A 236 19.42 15.84 -0.33
N THR A 237 18.56 15.22 0.47
CA THR A 237 17.16 15.62 0.61
C THR A 237 17.03 16.99 1.28
N LEU A 238 17.79 17.24 2.34
CA LEU A 238 17.86 18.55 3.01
C LEU A 238 18.43 19.64 2.10
N LYS A 239 19.47 19.35 1.31
CA LYS A 239 20.01 20.29 0.32
C LYS A 239 18.98 20.69 -0.72
N LYS A 240 18.23 19.73 -1.26
CA LYS A 240 17.11 19.99 -2.18
C LYS A 240 16.02 20.84 -1.52
N LEU A 241 15.74 20.59 -0.23
CA LEU A 241 14.76 21.36 0.54
C LEU A 241 15.20 22.81 0.74
N PHE A 242 16.46 23.05 1.11
CA PHE A 242 17.02 24.41 1.23
C PHE A 242 17.01 25.15 -0.10
N PHE A 243 17.43 24.48 -1.18
CA PHE A 243 17.40 25.04 -2.52
C PHE A 243 15.99 25.43 -2.97
N HIS A 244 14.99 24.58 -2.66
CA HIS A 244 13.59 24.91 -2.87
C HIS A 244 13.18 26.16 -2.06
N GLY A 245 13.57 26.23 -0.78
CA GLY A 245 13.27 27.36 0.10
C GLY A 245 13.77 28.71 -0.43
N VAL A 246 14.93 28.73 -1.09
CA VAL A 246 15.49 29.94 -1.71
C VAL A 246 14.70 30.39 -2.94
N ARG A 247 14.12 29.45 -3.69
CA ARG A 247 13.46 29.69 -5.00
C ARG A 247 11.93 29.65 -4.97
N CYS A 248 11.34 29.44 -3.79
CA CYS A 248 9.89 29.30 -3.67
C CYS A 248 9.23 30.64 -3.31
N ASP A 249 8.45 31.19 -4.23
CA ASP A 249 7.74 32.46 -4.05
C ASP A 249 6.47 32.32 -3.20
N ILE A 250 5.90 31.11 -3.15
CA ILE A 250 4.65 30.83 -2.40
C ILE A 250 4.92 30.85 -0.87
N ARG A 251 6.13 30.44 -0.45
CA ARG A 251 6.62 30.37 0.95
C ARG A 251 5.65 29.66 1.92
N ALA A 252 6.01 29.64 3.21
CA ALA A 252 5.13 29.16 4.28
C ALA A 252 4.28 30.33 4.82
N ARG A 253 2.97 30.12 4.99
CA ARG A 253 2.05 31.04 5.69
C ARG A 253 1.33 30.30 6.83
N ASN A 254 0.75 31.04 7.77
CA ASN A 254 0.20 30.51 9.03
C ASN A 254 -0.92 29.46 8.86
N TRP A 255 -1.70 29.51 7.79
CA TRP A 255 -2.80 28.56 7.50
C TRP A 255 -2.78 28.01 6.06
N GLY A 256 -1.63 28.09 5.37
CA GLY A 256 -1.49 27.61 3.99
C GLY A 256 -0.15 27.97 3.36
N GLY A 257 0.07 27.56 2.11
CA GLY A 257 1.29 27.85 1.35
C GLY A 257 1.99 26.59 0.84
N CYS A 258 3.27 26.71 0.46
CA CYS A 258 4.00 25.57 -0.09
C CYS A 258 4.29 24.54 0.99
N ASN A 259 3.82 23.30 0.80
CA ASN A 259 4.01 22.19 1.75
C ASN A 259 5.49 21.95 2.10
N LYS A 260 6.41 22.06 1.12
CA LYS A 260 7.86 21.93 1.37
C LYS A 260 8.39 23.07 2.25
N CYS A 261 7.91 24.29 2.05
CA CYS A 261 8.29 25.43 2.88
C CYS A 261 7.73 25.33 4.30
N VAL A 262 6.48 24.87 4.46
CA VAL A 262 5.87 24.63 5.78
C VAL A 262 6.64 23.55 6.54
N PHE A 263 7.02 22.46 5.86
CA PHE A 263 7.83 21.40 6.44
C PHE A 263 9.22 21.89 6.84
N MET A 264 9.92 22.60 5.95
CA MET A 264 11.22 23.21 6.24
C MET A 264 11.16 24.16 7.44
N TRP A 265 10.10 24.98 7.53
CA TRP A 265 9.91 25.87 8.66
C TRP A 265 9.75 25.11 9.99
N LYS A 266 8.95 24.03 10.01
CA LYS A 266 8.81 23.17 11.19
C LYS A 266 10.16 22.59 11.65
N LEU A 267 10.98 22.11 10.72
CA LEU A 267 12.32 21.58 11.00
C LEU A 267 13.24 22.63 11.64
N LEU A 268 13.32 23.81 11.01
CA LEU A 268 14.17 24.90 11.50
C LEU A 268 13.67 25.46 12.84
N LEU A 269 12.36 25.52 13.04
CA LEU A 269 11.74 25.93 14.30
C LEU A 269 12.09 24.96 15.43
N TRP A 270 11.97 23.65 15.18
CA TRP A 270 12.30 22.62 16.16
C TRP A 270 13.78 22.66 16.53
N HIS A 271 14.66 22.72 15.53
CA HIS A 271 16.11 22.84 15.75
C HIS A 271 16.45 24.08 16.58
N SER A 272 15.87 25.24 16.25
CA SER A 272 16.16 26.49 16.94
C SER A 272 15.75 26.50 18.40
N LYS A 273 14.68 25.78 18.78
CA LYS A 273 14.25 25.62 20.18
C LYS A 273 15.23 24.82 21.03
N HIS A 274 15.92 23.85 20.43
CA HIS A 274 16.79 22.90 21.14
C HIS A 274 18.28 23.17 20.91
N CYS A 275 18.61 24.09 20.00
CA CYS A 275 19.98 24.47 19.70
C CYS A 275 20.49 25.49 20.72
N ASN A 276 21.61 25.19 21.38
CA ASN A 276 22.32 26.14 22.26
C ASN A 276 23.59 26.73 21.61
N ASP A 277 23.91 26.35 20.38
CA ASP A 277 25.07 26.86 19.65
C ASP A 277 24.82 28.30 19.14
N ALA A 278 25.72 29.22 19.53
CA ALA A 278 25.71 30.63 19.14
C ALA A 278 26.21 30.85 17.69
N ASN A 279 27.06 29.94 17.20
CA ASN A 279 27.61 29.93 15.84
C ASN A 279 27.01 28.79 15.00
N CYS A 280 25.73 28.48 15.25
CA CYS A 280 25.03 27.46 14.51
C CYS A 280 24.97 27.80 13.00
N MET A 281 25.43 26.85 12.18
CA MET A 281 25.46 26.97 10.71
C MET A 281 24.11 26.63 10.05
N VAL A 282 23.13 26.15 10.82
CA VAL A 282 21.81 25.81 10.29
C VAL A 282 21.09 27.08 9.80
N PRO A 283 20.63 27.13 8.53
CA PRO A 283 20.01 28.31 7.96
C PRO A 283 18.86 28.85 8.84
N ARG A 284 18.80 30.17 9.01
CA ARG A 284 17.73 30.88 9.77
C ARG A 284 17.62 30.52 11.25
N CYS A 285 18.50 29.69 11.81
CA CYS A 285 18.45 29.31 13.23
C CYS A 285 18.55 30.53 14.16
N ARG A 286 19.50 31.44 13.89
CA ARG A 286 19.68 32.69 14.64
C ARG A 286 18.45 33.59 14.58
N ASP A 287 17.91 33.79 13.38
CA ASP A 287 16.74 34.67 13.17
C ASP A 287 15.51 34.15 13.91
N ILE A 288 15.31 32.82 13.90
CA ILE A 288 14.19 32.17 14.58
C ILE A 288 14.34 32.29 16.10
N LYS A 289 15.55 32.10 16.66
CA LYS A 289 15.80 32.30 18.10
C LYS A 289 15.54 33.75 18.52
N ALA A 290 15.97 34.73 17.73
CA ALA A 290 15.71 36.14 17.99
C ALA A 290 14.20 36.43 18.01
N TYR A 291 13.46 35.97 16.99
CA TYR A 291 12.00 36.11 16.91
C TYR A 291 11.27 35.45 18.09
N MET A 292 11.69 34.27 18.54
CA MET A 292 11.11 33.62 19.72
C MET A 292 11.37 34.41 21.00
N THR A 293 12.60 34.93 21.15
CA THR A 293 13.00 35.71 22.34
C THR A 293 12.23 37.02 22.41
N GLU A 294 11.99 37.69 21.27
CA GLU A 294 11.13 38.88 21.19
C GLU A 294 9.67 38.58 21.53
N LYS A 295 9.13 37.46 21.03
CA LYS A 295 7.75 37.04 21.37
C LYS A 295 7.56 36.71 22.85
N ILE A 296 8.56 36.10 23.49
CA ILE A 296 8.52 35.78 24.93
C ILE A 296 8.59 37.05 25.77
N LYS A 297 9.32 38.09 25.33
CA LYS A 297 9.35 39.40 26.02
C LYS A 297 8.04 40.18 25.92
N LEU A 298 7.23 39.93 24.88
CA LEU A 298 5.95 40.59 24.64
C LEU A 298 4.73 39.84 25.21
N GLY A 299 4.90 38.61 25.70
CA GLY A 299 3.85 37.80 26.33
C GLY A 299 4.28 37.33 27.70
N GLY A 300 3.78 37.99 28.75
CA GLY A 300 3.95 37.58 30.16
C GLY A 300 3.37 36.19 30.48
N PRO A 301 3.54 35.71 31.72
CA PRO A 301 3.35 34.30 32.07
C PRO A 301 1.92 33.84 31.80
N VAL A 302 1.80 32.70 31.13
CA VAL A 302 0.53 32.00 30.92
C VAL A 302 0.27 31.15 32.17
N LEU A 303 -0.79 31.48 32.91
CA LEU A 303 -1.47 30.59 33.86
C LEU A 303 -2.12 29.43 33.11
#